data_AF-A0A2N1RKY8-F1
#
_entry.id   AF-A0A2N1RKY8-F1
#
_cell.length_a   1.000
_cell.length_b   1.000
_cell.length_c   1.000
_cell.angle_alpha   90.00
_cell.angle_beta   90.00
_cell.angle_gamma   90.00
#
_symmetry.space_group_name_H-M   'P 1'
#
loop_
_entity.id
_entity.type
_entity.pdbx_description
1 polymer ?
#
loop_
_entity_poly.entity_id
_entity_poly.type
_entity_poly.pdbx_seq_one_letter_code
_entity_poly.pdbx_strand_id
1 'polypeptide(L)'
;MKKLFVILVLVLMFVSCTLEFHDEDGFRLFQFGWTLGQGQALVQSHDGFRICDRLYNEAVVEKTVTIENVLNRTIDVRITDIDGQRWAEVDPLGSLDVE
;
A
#
# COMPACT_ATOMS: atom_id res chain seq x y z
N MET A 1 5.62 -39.55 19.28
CA MET A 1 6.15 -38.89 18.05
C MET A 1 5.06 -38.26 17.19
N LYS A 2 4.00 -38.99 16.75
CA LYS A 2 2.90 -38.40 15.95
C LYS A 2 2.20 -37.18 16.60
N LYS A 3 1.91 -37.23 17.90
CA LYS A 3 1.29 -36.10 18.64
C LYS A 3 2.17 -34.84 18.65
N LEU A 4 3.49 -35.02 18.69
CA LEU A 4 4.47 -33.93 18.72
C LEU A 4 4.58 -33.26 17.35
N PHE A 5 4.51 -34.05 16.28
CA PHE A 5 4.44 -33.56 14.91
C PHE A 5 3.15 -32.76 14.63
N VAL A 6 2.01 -33.26 15.12
CA VAL A 6 0.72 -32.55 14.99
C VAL A 6 0.75 -31.20 15.73
N ILE A 7 1.30 -31.15 16.94
CA ILE A 7 1.45 -29.90 17.70
C ILE A 7 2.38 -28.93 16.96
N LEU A 8 3.51 -29.41 16.42
CA LEU A 8 4.45 -28.58 15.66
C LEU A 8 3.79 -27.97 14.41
N VAL A 9 3.03 -28.78 13.66
CA VAL A 9 2.30 -28.31 12.46
C VAL A 9 1.23 -27.29 12.86
N LEU A 10 0.49 -27.52 13.94
CA LEU A 10 -0.49 -26.56 14.46
C LEU A 10 0.17 -25.23 14.82
N VAL A 11 1.30 -25.25 15.53
CA VAL A 11 2.06 -24.04 15.87
C VAL A 11 2.53 -23.30 14.62
N LEU A 12 3.07 -24.02 13.62
CA LEU A 12 3.49 -23.41 12.36
C LEU A 12 2.31 -22.78 11.60
N MET A 13 1.14 -23.41 11.59
CA MET A 13 -0.06 -22.85 10.97
C MET A 13 -0.55 -21.59 11.69
N PHE A 14 -0.48 -21.56 13.03
CA PHE A 14 -0.85 -20.36 13.80
C PHE A 14 0.11 -19.18 13.52
N VAL A 15 1.41 -19.44 13.39
CA VAL A 15 2.39 -18.38 13.07
C VAL A 15 2.20 -17.84 11.65
N SER A 16 1.89 -18.71 10.67
CA SER A 16 1.64 -18.30 9.29
C SER A 16 0.43 -17.37 9.14
N CYS A 17 -0.59 -17.50 9.98
CA CYS A 17 -1.75 -16.61 9.96
C CYS A 17 -1.48 -15.22 10.57
N THR A 18 -0.38 -15.06 11.30
CA THR A 18 -0.03 -13.79 11.98
C THR A 18 1.11 -13.03 11.31
N LEU A 19 1.73 -13.62 10.27
CA LEU A 19 2.87 -13.01 9.61
C LEU A 19 2.39 -12.05 8.50
N GLU A 20 2.17 -10.80 8.89
CA GLU A 20 2.10 -9.70 7.91
C GLU A 20 3.53 -9.24 7.62
N PHE A 21 3.93 -9.30 6.35
CA PHE A 21 5.22 -8.80 5.91
C PHE A 21 5.06 -7.32 5.57
N HIS A 22 5.87 -6.49 6.21
CA HIS A 22 5.93 -5.05 5.95
C HIS A 22 7.30 -4.68 5.41
N ASP A 23 7.35 -3.63 4.58
CA ASP A 23 8.62 -3.02 4.19
C ASP A 23 9.15 -2.08 5.29
N GLU A 24 10.30 -1.45 5.03
CA GLU A 24 10.95 -0.54 5.97
C GLU A 24 10.08 0.68 6.34
N ASP A 25 9.15 1.05 5.45
CA ASP A 25 8.21 2.15 5.64
C ASP A 25 6.92 1.71 6.34
N GLY A 26 6.76 0.41 6.65
CA GLY A 26 5.60 -0.15 7.32
C GLY A 26 4.41 -0.48 6.41
N PHE A 27 4.55 -0.42 5.09
CA PHE A 27 3.49 -0.84 4.17
C PHE A 27 3.50 -2.35 3.97
N ARG A 28 2.32 -2.94 3.74
CA ARG A 28 2.20 -4.38 3.48
C ARG A 28 2.88 -4.73 2.16
N LEU A 29 3.77 -5.73 2.20
CA LEU A 29 4.54 -6.20 1.04
C LEU A 29 3.68 -6.92 -0.02
N PHE A 30 2.42 -7.27 0.29
CA PHE A 30 1.55 -8.04 -0.62
C PHE A 30 1.23 -7.33 -1.94
N GLN A 31 1.39 -6.00 -2.03
CA GLN A 31 1.21 -5.25 -3.28
C GLN A 31 2.53 -4.77 -3.92
N PHE A 32 3.69 -5.16 -3.38
CA PHE A 32 4.98 -4.70 -3.90
C PHE A 32 5.26 -5.28 -5.31
N GLY A 33 4.82 -4.56 -6.34
CA GLY A 33 5.35 -4.61 -7.71
C GLY A 33 5.05 -5.84 -8.58
N TRP A 34 4.38 -6.90 -8.11
CA TRP A 34 4.37 -8.14 -8.88
C TRP A 34 3.47 -8.18 -10.13
N THR A 35 2.59 -7.19 -10.35
CA THR A 35 1.87 -7.03 -11.63
C THR A 35 1.34 -5.61 -11.83
N LEU A 36 2.18 -4.57 -11.71
CA LEU A 36 1.78 -3.24 -12.22
C LEU A 36 1.88 -3.26 -13.74
N GLY A 37 0.75 -3.04 -14.41
CA GLY A 37 0.70 -2.91 -15.86
C GLY A 37 1.32 -1.61 -16.34
N GLN A 38 1.66 -1.55 -17.63
CA GLN A 38 2.12 -0.31 -18.26
C GLN A 38 1.01 0.74 -18.15
N GLY A 39 1.30 1.90 -17.56
CA GLY A 39 0.30 2.94 -17.28
C GLY A 39 -0.43 2.80 -15.94
N GLN A 40 -0.02 1.88 -15.05
CA GLN A 40 -0.54 1.78 -13.70
C GLN A 40 0.46 2.26 -12.66
N ALA A 41 -0.06 2.74 -11.53
CA ALA A 41 0.72 3.09 -10.36
C ALA A 41 0.03 2.54 -9.10
N LEU A 42 0.83 2.09 -8.15
CA LEU A 42 0.43 1.82 -6.78
C LEU A 42 0.62 3.09 -5.96
N VAL A 43 -0.46 3.61 -5.37
CA VAL A 43 -0.42 4.75 -4.45
C VAL A 43 -0.69 4.26 -3.04
N GLN A 44 0.17 4.65 -2.10
CA GLN A 44 0.14 4.23 -0.70
C GLN A 44 0.31 5.43 0.23
N SER A 45 -0.45 5.48 1.32
CA SER A 45 -0.30 6.51 2.35
C SER A 45 -0.75 6.00 3.72
N HIS A 46 0.03 6.32 4.75
CA HIS A 46 -0.34 6.06 6.15
C HIS A 46 -1.51 6.92 6.62
N ASP A 47 -1.61 8.13 6.07
CA ASP A 47 -2.68 9.08 6.39
C ASP A 47 -3.94 8.85 5.56
N GLY A 48 -3.76 8.24 4.39
CA GLY A 48 -4.80 7.98 3.42
C GLY A 48 -5.06 9.17 2.49
N PHE A 49 -5.67 8.87 1.36
CA PHE A 49 -5.99 9.81 0.29
C PHE A 49 -7.37 9.47 -0.28
N ARG A 50 -7.99 10.44 -0.98
CA ARG A 50 -9.26 10.26 -1.67
C ARG A 50 -9.04 10.14 -3.16
N ILE A 51 -9.78 9.23 -3.80
CA ILE A 51 -9.96 9.19 -5.25
C ILE A 51 -11.46 9.21 -5.50
N CYS A 52 -11.93 10.19 -6.26
CA CYS A 52 -13.36 10.46 -6.44
C CYS A 52 -14.05 10.58 -5.06
N ASP A 53 -14.97 9.67 -4.72
CA ASP A 53 -15.72 9.70 -3.46
C ASP A 53 -15.27 8.65 -2.44
N ARG A 54 -14.10 8.02 -2.63
CA ARG A 54 -13.63 6.91 -1.79
C ARG A 54 -12.25 7.18 -1.19
N LEU A 55 -12.11 6.80 0.07
CA LEU A 55 -10.86 6.89 0.82
C LEU A 55 -10.07 5.59 0.73
N TYR A 56 -8.76 5.73 0.57
CA TYR A 56 -7.81 4.64 0.42
C TYR A 56 -6.55 4.93 1.23
N ASN A 57 -5.96 3.88 1.79
CA ASN A 57 -4.57 3.89 2.25
C ASN A 57 -3.63 3.25 1.21
N GLU A 58 -4.20 2.48 0.29
CA GLU A 58 -3.49 1.75 -0.75
C GLU A 58 -4.45 1.53 -1.94
N ALA A 59 -4.02 1.90 -3.15
CA ALA A 59 -4.79 1.68 -4.36
C ALA A 59 -3.89 1.51 -5.59
N VAL A 60 -4.22 0.55 -6.45
CA VAL A 60 -3.67 0.48 -7.82
C VAL A 60 -4.58 1.30 -8.73
N VAL A 61 -4.00 2.27 -9.42
CA VAL A 61 -4.70 3.25 -10.26
C VAL A 61 -4.04 3.36 -11.62
N GLU A 62 -4.75 3.93 -12.59
CA GLU A 62 -4.14 4.35 -13.85
C GLU A 62 -3.36 5.65 -13.64
N LYS A 63 -2.19 5.77 -14.28
CA LYS A 63 -1.50 7.05 -14.44
C LYS A 63 -2.48 8.01 -15.13
N THR A 64 -2.62 9.23 -14.62
CA THR A 64 -3.67 10.26 -14.84
C THR A 64 -4.80 10.33 -13.80
N VAL A 65 -4.78 9.49 -12.76
CA VAL A 65 -5.69 9.70 -11.62
C VAL A 65 -5.23 10.88 -10.76
N THR A 66 -6.18 11.72 -10.37
CA THR A 66 -6.00 12.71 -9.32
C THR A 66 -6.32 12.09 -7.97
N ILE A 67 -5.38 12.19 -7.03
CA ILE A 67 -5.62 11.90 -5.61
C ILE A 67 -5.82 13.20 -4.85
N GLU A 68 -6.62 13.17 -3.80
CA GLU A 68 -6.95 14.35 -3.00
C GLU A 68 -6.65 14.10 -1.53
N ASN A 69 -6.07 15.11 -0.88
CA ASN A 69 -5.91 15.16 0.54
C ASN A 69 -7.17 15.79 1.17
N VAL A 70 -7.90 15.03 1.99
CA VAL A 70 -9.09 15.54 2.69
C VAL A 70 -8.78 16.09 4.09
N LEU A 71 -7.51 16.04 4.51
CA LEU A 71 -7.07 16.49 5.82
C LEU A 71 -6.57 17.93 5.75
N ASN A 72 -6.70 18.63 6.89
CA ASN A 72 -6.16 19.98 7.07
C ASN A 72 -4.67 19.98 7.49
N ARG A 73 -3.89 19.04 6.95
CA ARG A 73 -2.45 18.91 7.11
C ARG A 73 -1.87 18.23 5.87
N THR A 74 -0.59 18.46 5.58
CA THR A 74 0.11 17.75 4.51
C THR A 74 0.11 16.24 4.78
N ILE A 75 -0.06 15.46 3.72
CA ILE A 75 0.09 14.00 3.74
C ILE A 75 1.22 13.58 2.81
N ASP A 76 1.91 12.51 3.19
CA ASP A 76 2.89 11.85 2.35
C ASP A 76 2.24 10.67 1.62
N VAL A 77 2.46 10.63 0.31
CA VAL A 77 2.01 9.53 -0.55
C VAL A 77 3.22 8.91 -1.24
N ARG A 78 3.27 7.58 -1.22
CA ARG A 78 4.25 6.78 -1.94
C ARG A 78 3.62 6.29 -3.23
N ILE A 79 4.28 6.57 -4.35
CA ILE A 79 3.85 6.20 -5.69
C ILE A 79 4.90 5.25 -6.26
N THR A 80 4.46 4.05 -6.62
CA THR A 80 5.29 3.01 -7.23
C THR A 80 4.73 2.65 -8.59
N ASP A 81 5.56 2.71 -9.63
CA ASP A 81 5.23 2.33 -11.00
C ASP A 81 6.33 1.45 -11.60
N ILE A 82 6.33 1.27 -12.93
CA ILE A 82 7.33 0.48 -13.65
C ILE A 82 8.71 1.16 -13.72
N ASP A 83 8.75 2.48 -13.54
CA ASP A 83 9.96 3.30 -13.63
C ASP A 83 10.65 3.42 -12.26
N GLY A 84 9.89 3.22 -11.17
CA GLY A 84 10.42 3.05 -9.83
C GLY A 84 9.45 3.46 -8.74
N GLN A 85 10.01 3.92 -7.63
CA GLN A 85 9.27 4.38 -6.45
C GLN A 85 9.66 5.83 -6.14
N ARG A 86 8.66 6.66 -5.84
CA ARG A 86 8.85 8.04 -5.40
C ARG A 86 7.88 8.42 -4.29
N TRP A 87 8.29 9.37 -3.46
CA TRP A 87 7.43 10.01 -2.48
C TRP A 87 6.96 11.36 -3.01
N ALA A 88 5.74 11.74 -2.69
CA ALA A 88 5.17 13.06 -2.98
C ALA A 88 4.37 13.56 -1.79
N GLU A 89 4.39 14.87 -1.58
CA GLU A 89 3.59 15.55 -0.58
C GLU A 89 2.30 16.06 -1.23
N VAL A 90 1.18 15.94 -0.54
CA VAL A 90 -0.09 16.56 -0.95
C VAL A 90 -0.51 17.58 0.09
N ASP A 91 -0.59 18.83 -0.32
CA ASP A 91 -0.95 19.97 0.54
C ASP A 91 -2.31 19.76 1.25
N PRO A 92 -2.55 20.43 2.39
CA PRO A 92 -3.84 20.39 3.08
C PRO A 92 -5.00 20.73 2.14
N LEU A 93 -6.02 19.88 2.09
CA LEU A 93 -7.18 20.06 1.20
C LEU A 93 -6.80 20.19 -0.29
N GLY A 94 -5.60 19.74 -0.67
CA GLY A 94 -5.04 19.81 -2.01
C GLY A 94 -5.23 18.53 -2.81
N SER A 95 -4.70 18.54 -4.03
CA SER A 95 -4.76 17.41 -4.96
C SER A 95 -3.41 17.20 -5.65
N LEU A 96 -3.13 15.96 -6.04
CA LEU A 96 -1.95 15.57 -6.78
C LEU A 96 -2.36 14.68 -7.96
N ASP A 97 -1.87 15.00 -9.15
CA ASP A 97 -2.02 14.15 -10.32
C ASP A 97 -0.92 13.08 -10.35
N VAL A 98 -1.32 11.82 -10.50
CA VAL A 98 -0.42 10.68 -10.56
C VAL A 98 0.01 10.47 -12.00
N GLU A 99 1.18 10.99 -12.37
CA GLU A 99 1.85 10.77 -13.66
C GLU A 99 3.03 9.79 -13.55
#